data_AF-A0A379ZHL2-F1
#
_entry.id   AF-A0A379ZHL2-F1
#
_cell.length_a   1.000
_cell.length_b   1.000
_cell.length_c   1.000
_cell.angle_alpha   90.00
_cell.angle_beta   90.00
_cell.angle_gamma   90.00
#
_symmetry.space_group_name_H-M   'P 1'
#
loop_
_entity.id
_entity.type
_entity.pdbx_description
1 polymer ?
#
loop_
_entity_poly.entity_id
_entity_poly.type
_entity_poly.pdbx_seq_one_letter_code
_entity_poly.pdbx_strand_id
1 'polypeptide(L)'
;MYQPVALFIGLRYMRGRASDRFGRFVSWLSTIGITLGVMALVTVLSVMNGFEKDLENNILGLMPQALITSPQGSINPQQIPASAVQSLQGVSRVAPLTTGDVVLQSARSVAVGVMLGVNPDEADPLTPFLVNVKQQLLQPGQYNIIIGEQLAGQLGVKRGDPLRVMVPSASQFTPMGRIPIQRLFTVVGTFHANSEVDGTQMLVNQQDASRLLRYPAGNITGWRLFLQQPLTVDTLSQQKLPQGTEWKDWRERKGELFQAVRMEKNMMGLLLSLIVAVAAFNIITSLGLLVMEKQGEVAILQTQGLTRRQIMSVFMVQGASAGIIGSLLGTLLGVLLASNLNNLMPILGALIDGASLPVAVDPLQVTIIAVAAMAVSLLSTLYPSWRAAAVQPAEALRYE
;
A
#
# COMPACT_ATOMS: atom_id res chain seq x y z
N MET A 1 -41.30 -4.43 25.80
CA MET A 1 -40.81 -4.32 24.41
C MET A 1 -40.75 -5.73 23.84
N TYR A 2 -41.69 -6.12 22.98
CA TYR A 2 -41.79 -7.48 22.46
C TYR A 2 -40.64 -7.76 21.49
N GLN A 3 -39.54 -8.33 21.98
CA GLN A 3 -38.54 -8.89 21.08
C GLN A 3 -39.16 -10.10 20.37
N PRO A 4 -38.93 -10.27 19.05
CA PRO A 4 -39.39 -11.47 18.36
C PRO A 4 -38.83 -12.70 19.09
N VAL A 5 -39.69 -13.69 19.34
CA VAL A 5 -39.41 -14.86 20.19
C VAL A 5 -38.09 -15.54 19.82
N ALA A 6 -37.76 -15.62 18.53
CA ALA A 6 -36.52 -16.21 18.05
C ALA A 6 -35.26 -15.45 18.52
N LEU A 7 -35.31 -14.12 18.57
CA LEU A 7 -34.19 -13.27 19.02
C LEU A 7 -33.97 -13.39 20.54
N PHE A 8 -35.07 -13.41 21.31
CA PHE A 8 -35.00 -13.61 22.76
C PHE A 8 -34.42 -14.98 23.12
N ILE A 9 -34.86 -16.05 22.44
CA ILE A 9 -34.37 -17.42 22.68
C ILE A 9 -32.92 -17.56 22.22
N GLY A 10 -32.56 -17.05 21.02
CA GLY A 10 -31.20 -17.13 20.49
C GLY A 10 -30.16 -16.43 21.37
N LEU A 11 -30.44 -15.21 21.84
CA LEU A 11 -29.56 -14.48 22.76
C LEU A 11 -29.46 -15.16 24.13
N ARG A 12 -30.54 -15.82 24.59
CA ARG A 12 -30.54 -16.57 25.84
C ARG A 12 -29.70 -17.83 25.76
N TYR A 13 -29.72 -18.54 24.63
CA TYR A 13 -28.83 -19.69 24.39
C TYR A 13 -27.35 -19.29 24.38
N MET A 14 -27.02 -18.12 23.84
CA MET A 14 -25.66 -17.58 23.90
C MET A 14 -25.21 -17.29 25.33
N ARG A 15 -26.07 -16.69 26.17
CA ARG A 15 -25.71 -16.28 27.54
C ARG A 15 -25.64 -17.45 28.53
N GLY A 16 -26.41 -18.51 28.28
CA GLY A 16 -26.42 -19.78 29.04
C GLY A 16 -26.84 -19.65 30.51
N ARG A 17 -27.53 -20.65 31.07
CA ARG A 17 -27.60 -20.85 32.52
C ARG A 17 -26.46 -21.75 32.99
N ALA A 18 -26.17 -21.76 34.29
CA ALA A 18 -25.06 -22.51 34.91
C ALA A 18 -25.01 -24.01 34.53
N SER A 19 -26.14 -24.62 34.14
CA SER A 19 -26.25 -26.03 33.73
C SER A 19 -25.77 -26.34 32.31
N ASP A 20 -25.68 -25.36 31.42
CA ASP A 20 -25.40 -25.58 29.98
C ASP A 20 -23.94 -25.23 29.63
N ARG A 21 -23.02 -26.08 30.10
CA ARG A 21 -21.55 -25.85 29.97
C ARG A 21 -21.04 -26.06 28.55
N PHE A 22 -21.64 -26.98 27.80
CA PHE A 22 -21.16 -27.35 26.46
C PHE A 22 -21.44 -26.27 25.42
N GLY A 23 -22.67 -25.77 25.35
CA GLY A 23 -23.04 -24.72 24.40
C GLY A 23 -22.29 -23.41 24.62
N ARG A 24 -21.96 -23.07 25.88
CA ARG A 24 -21.16 -21.89 26.21
C ARG A 24 -19.70 -22.05 25.77
N PHE A 25 -19.13 -23.24 25.95
CA PHE A 25 -17.77 -23.56 25.50
C PHE A 25 -17.63 -23.44 23.99
N VAL A 26 -18.57 -24.03 23.24
CA VAL A 26 -18.63 -23.95 21.77
C VAL A 26 -18.70 -22.50 21.28
N SER A 27 -19.62 -21.71 21.82
CA SER A 27 -19.79 -20.31 21.40
C SER A 27 -18.55 -19.47 21.70
N TRP A 28 -17.89 -19.70 22.83
CA TRP A 28 -16.65 -19.01 23.19
C TRP A 28 -15.48 -19.39 22.28
N LEU A 29 -15.32 -20.68 21.97
CA LEU A 29 -14.27 -21.17 21.08
C LEU A 29 -14.40 -20.58 19.67
N SER A 30 -15.61 -20.58 19.11
CA SER A 30 -15.88 -19.96 17.81
C SER A 30 -15.65 -18.44 17.84
N THR A 31 -16.07 -17.76 18.90
CA THR A 31 -15.85 -16.31 19.06
C THR A 31 -14.35 -16.00 19.09
N ILE A 32 -13.54 -16.79 19.81
CA ILE A 32 -12.08 -16.62 19.85
C ILE A 32 -11.46 -16.86 18.48
N GLY A 33 -11.85 -17.93 17.78
CA GLY A 33 -11.30 -18.23 16.46
C GLY A 33 -11.50 -17.07 15.47
N ILE A 34 -12.72 -16.51 15.45
CA ILE A 34 -13.04 -15.34 14.60
C ILE A 34 -12.29 -14.10 15.09
N THR A 35 -12.25 -13.86 16.40
CA THR A 35 -11.53 -12.71 17.00
C THR A 35 -10.06 -12.73 16.59
N LEU A 36 -9.39 -13.86 16.74
CA LEU A 36 -7.97 -14.02 16.39
C LEU A 36 -7.74 -13.89 14.88
N GLY A 37 -8.59 -14.50 14.05
CA GLY A 37 -8.49 -14.41 12.60
C GLY A 37 -8.64 -12.97 12.09
N VAL A 38 -9.68 -12.26 12.54
CA VAL A 38 -9.93 -10.86 12.17
C VAL A 38 -8.85 -9.93 12.74
N MET A 39 -8.43 -10.12 13.98
CA MET A 39 -7.34 -9.35 14.60
C MET A 39 -6.04 -9.48 13.81
N ALA A 40 -5.65 -10.71 13.45
CA ALA A 40 -4.46 -10.96 12.65
C ALA A 40 -4.55 -10.33 11.26
N LEU A 41 -5.69 -10.49 10.58
CA LEU A 41 -5.95 -9.93 9.25
C LEU A 41 -5.84 -8.39 9.25
N VAL A 42 -6.49 -7.72 10.22
CA VAL A 42 -6.43 -6.26 10.37
C VAL A 42 -5.00 -5.80 10.66
N THR A 43 -4.30 -6.47 11.57
CA THR A 43 -2.94 -6.07 12.00
C THR A 43 -1.95 -6.18 10.84
N VAL A 44 -1.89 -7.33 10.18
CA VAL A 44 -0.92 -7.57 9.10
C VAL A 44 -1.19 -6.66 7.90
N LEU A 45 -2.45 -6.50 7.47
CA LEU A 45 -2.75 -5.60 6.36
C LEU A 45 -2.44 -4.14 6.69
N SER A 46 -2.62 -3.72 7.96
CA SER A 46 -2.24 -2.36 8.38
C SER A 46 -0.73 -2.12 8.32
N VAL A 47 0.08 -3.13 8.68
CA VAL A 47 1.55 -3.06 8.51
C VAL A 47 1.91 -3.00 7.02
N MET A 48 1.31 -3.85 6.19
CA MET A 48 1.57 -3.85 4.75
C MET A 48 1.18 -2.53 4.06
N ASN A 49 0.06 -1.92 4.46
CA ASN A 49 -0.32 -0.59 3.99
C ASN A 49 0.68 0.48 4.44
N GLY A 50 1.16 0.39 5.68
CA GLY A 50 2.16 1.30 6.21
C GLY A 50 3.44 1.22 5.41
N PHE A 51 3.92 0.01 5.15
CA PHE A 51 5.10 -0.24 4.33
C PHE A 51 4.93 0.27 2.89
N GLU A 52 3.80 0.00 2.23
CA GLU A 52 3.49 0.53 0.89
C GLU A 52 3.52 2.05 0.85
N LYS A 53 2.94 2.71 1.88
CA LYS A 53 2.93 4.16 2.02
C LYS A 53 4.31 4.75 2.31
N ASP A 54 5.12 4.06 3.12
CA ASP A 54 6.49 4.48 3.41
C ASP A 54 7.37 4.39 2.15
N LEU A 55 7.26 3.28 1.40
CA LEU A 55 7.91 3.15 0.09
C LEU A 55 7.43 4.22 -0.90
N GLU A 56 6.14 4.51 -0.95
CA GLU A 56 5.58 5.56 -1.80
C GLU A 56 6.17 6.93 -1.43
N ASN A 57 6.18 7.30 -0.16
CA ASN A 57 6.68 8.61 0.28
C ASN A 57 8.20 8.74 0.08
N ASN A 58 8.97 7.73 0.48
CA ASN A 58 10.42 7.78 0.46
C ASN A 58 10.97 7.63 -0.96
N ILE A 59 10.32 6.86 -1.84
CA ILE A 59 10.80 6.64 -3.21
C ILE A 59 10.04 7.51 -4.22
N LEU A 60 8.72 7.31 -4.37
CA LEU A 60 7.90 7.99 -5.38
C LEU A 60 7.68 9.49 -5.07
N GLY A 61 7.72 9.89 -3.80
CA GLY A 61 7.61 11.28 -3.38
C GLY A 61 8.79 12.15 -3.82
N LEU A 62 9.99 11.56 -3.91
CA LEU A 62 11.22 12.29 -4.21
C LEU A 62 11.61 12.21 -5.68
N MET A 63 11.29 11.10 -6.36
CA MET A 63 11.58 10.95 -7.80
C MET A 63 10.52 11.59 -8.71
N PRO A 64 10.82 11.77 -10.01
CA PRO A 64 9.79 12.11 -11.00
C PRO A 64 8.74 10.99 -11.11
N GLN A 65 7.49 11.31 -10.80
CA GLN A 65 6.38 10.35 -10.81
C GLN A 65 5.87 10.07 -12.22
N ALA A 66 5.61 11.12 -12.99
CA ALA A 66 5.24 11.02 -14.39
C ALA A 66 5.82 12.17 -15.20
N LEU A 67 5.98 11.94 -16.50
CA LEU A 67 6.59 12.83 -17.47
C LEU A 67 5.82 12.75 -18.78
N ILE A 68 5.35 13.89 -19.28
CA ILE A 68 4.88 14.00 -20.65
C ILE A 68 6.06 14.44 -21.52
N THR A 69 6.46 13.58 -22.43
CA THR A 69 7.57 13.82 -23.38
C THR A 69 7.10 13.58 -24.81
N SER A 70 8.00 13.66 -25.79
CA SER A 70 7.74 13.24 -27.17
C SER A 70 8.40 11.90 -27.44
N PRO A 71 8.01 11.17 -28.50
CA PRO A 71 8.72 9.96 -28.95
C PRO A 71 10.21 10.20 -29.27
N GLN A 72 10.60 11.44 -29.54
CA GLN A 72 11.99 11.84 -29.77
C GLN A 72 12.75 12.12 -28.46
N GLY A 73 12.09 12.04 -27.30
CA GLY A 73 12.66 12.23 -25.97
C GLY A 73 12.90 13.69 -25.57
N SER A 74 12.44 14.66 -26.37
CA SER A 74 12.48 16.08 -26.00
C SER A 74 11.30 16.85 -26.57
N ILE A 75 10.80 17.83 -25.82
CA ILE A 75 9.68 18.69 -26.21
C ILE A 75 10.14 20.14 -26.26
N ASN A 76 9.51 20.93 -27.13
CA ASN A 76 9.61 22.38 -27.11
C ASN A 76 8.46 22.96 -26.25
N PRO A 77 8.74 23.57 -25.09
CA PRO A 77 7.73 24.17 -24.22
C PRO A 77 6.84 25.22 -24.88
N GLN A 78 7.29 25.85 -25.97
CA GLN A 78 6.48 26.82 -26.73
C GLN A 78 5.41 26.14 -27.61
N GLN A 79 5.70 24.93 -28.11
CA GLN A 79 4.76 24.16 -28.93
C GLN A 79 3.76 23.39 -28.06
N ILE A 80 4.23 22.85 -26.93
CA ILE A 80 3.41 22.14 -25.95
C ILE A 80 3.54 22.89 -24.63
N PRO A 81 2.69 23.89 -24.36
CA PRO A 81 2.74 24.65 -23.12
C PRO A 81 2.28 23.81 -21.92
N ALA A 82 2.75 24.18 -20.73
CA ALA A 82 2.37 23.50 -19.48
C ALA A 82 0.85 23.42 -19.27
N SER A 83 0.10 24.43 -19.72
CA SER A 83 -1.37 24.51 -19.60
C SER A 83 -2.09 23.36 -20.34
N ALA A 84 -1.52 22.86 -21.43
CA ALA A 84 -2.09 21.74 -22.18
C ALA A 84 -2.02 20.41 -21.40
N VAL A 85 -1.12 20.33 -20.42
CA VAL A 85 -0.88 19.13 -19.61
C VAL A 85 -1.45 19.28 -18.20
N GLN A 86 -1.56 20.50 -17.70
CA GLN A 86 -2.14 20.82 -16.39
C GLN A 86 -3.63 20.47 -16.32
N SER A 87 -4.33 20.37 -17.46
CA SER A 87 -5.74 19.95 -17.51
C SER A 87 -5.98 18.45 -17.32
N LEU A 88 -4.93 17.64 -17.22
CA LEU A 88 -5.06 16.20 -17.01
C LEU A 88 -5.58 15.91 -15.58
N GLN A 89 -6.45 14.91 -15.47
CA GLN A 89 -7.02 14.49 -14.20
C GLN A 89 -5.92 13.93 -13.29
N GLY A 90 -6.01 14.22 -11.98
CA GLY A 90 -5.08 13.72 -10.97
C GLY A 90 -3.74 14.47 -10.87
N VAL A 91 -3.51 15.48 -11.72
CA VAL A 91 -2.30 16.32 -11.69
C VAL A 91 -2.48 17.48 -10.70
N SER A 92 -1.59 17.60 -9.73
CA SER A 92 -1.59 18.70 -8.74
C SER A 92 -0.68 19.86 -9.17
N ARG A 93 0.45 19.57 -9.82
CA ARG A 93 1.43 20.54 -10.30
C ARG A 93 2.12 20.02 -11.55
N VAL A 94 2.54 20.94 -12.42
CA VAL A 94 3.38 20.67 -13.58
C VAL A 94 4.65 21.52 -13.47
N ALA A 95 5.81 20.92 -13.74
CA ALA A 95 7.10 21.62 -13.79
C ALA A 95 7.92 21.13 -14.99
N PRO A 96 8.75 21.98 -15.61
CA PRO A 96 9.63 21.55 -16.68
C PRO A 96 10.77 20.71 -16.09
N LEU A 97 11.10 19.59 -16.74
CA LEU A 97 12.18 18.71 -16.30
C LEU A 97 13.03 18.27 -17.49
N THR A 98 14.34 18.34 -17.31
CA THR A 98 15.30 17.69 -18.20
C THR A 98 15.97 16.54 -17.45
N THR A 99 15.65 15.29 -17.80
CA THR A 99 16.15 14.11 -17.08
C THR A 99 16.85 13.13 -18.00
N GLY A 100 17.87 12.45 -17.48
CA GLY A 100 18.58 11.40 -18.22
C GLY A 100 19.49 10.56 -17.33
N ASP A 101 19.74 9.32 -17.76
CA ASP A 101 20.68 8.43 -17.08
C ASP A 101 22.11 8.82 -17.44
N VAL A 102 22.96 8.93 -16.42
CA VAL A 102 24.33 9.39 -16.55
C VAL A 102 25.30 8.48 -15.82
N VAL A 103 26.53 8.43 -16.33
CA VAL A 103 27.67 7.82 -15.66
C VAL A 103 28.52 8.94 -15.09
N LEU A 104 28.75 8.87 -13.79
CA LEU A 104 29.54 9.81 -13.02
C LEU A 104 30.92 9.22 -12.80
N GLN A 105 31.96 9.98 -13.10
CA GLN A 105 33.34 9.58 -12.90
C GLN A 105 34.07 10.63 -12.07
N SER A 106 34.56 10.20 -10.90
CA SER A 106 35.52 10.96 -10.10
C SER A 106 36.94 10.46 -10.38
N ALA A 107 37.93 11.03 -9.68
CA ALA A 107 39.30 10.53 -9.72
C ALA A 107 39.47 9.14 -9.08
N ARG A 108 38.51 8.70 -8.25
CA ARG A 108 38.61 7.50 -7.41
C ARG A 108 37.68 6.38 -7.84
N SER A 109 36.49 6.71 -8.34
CA SER A 109 35.44 5.73 -8.62
C SER A 109 34.48 6.22 -9.70
N VAL A 110 33.62 5.29 -10.13
CA VAL A 110 32.58 5.50 -11.14
C VAL A 110 31.25 5.05 -10.54
N ALA A 111 30.19 5.81 -10.78
CA ALA A 111 28.83 5.49 -10.36
C ALA A 111 27.84 5.76 -11.50
N VAL A 112 26.66 5.17 -11.43
CA VAL A 112 25.54 5.45 -12.34
C VAL A 112 24.47 6.19 -11.56
N GLY A 113 23.82 7.16 -12.20
CA GLY A 113 22.74 7.90 -11.56
C GLY A 113 21.81 8.55 -12.57
N VAL A 114 20.84 9.31 -12.04
CA VAL A 114 19.81 10.02 -12.78
C VAL A 114 19.99 11.51 -12.59
N MET A 115 20.30 12.20 -13.69
CA MET A 115 20.49 13.65 -13.70
C MET A 115 19.14 14.33 -13.81
N LEU A 116 18.79 15.16 -12.84
CA LEU A 116 17.59 15.98 -12.83
C LEU A 116 17.97 17.44 -13.08
N GLY A 117 17.71 17.89 -14.30
CA GLY A 117 17.81 19.28 -14.73
C GLY A 117 16.58 20.05 -14.31
N VAL A 118 16.72 20.90 -13.29
CA VAL A 118 15.63 21.66 -12.67
C VAL A 118 15.83 23.16 -12.85
N ASN A 119 14.71 23.91 -12.74
CA ASN A 119 14.74 25.36 -12.66
C ASN A 119 15.16 25.78 -11.24
N PRO A 120 16.21 26.60 -11.05
CA PRO A 120 16.69 26.98 -9.71
C PRO A 120 15.68 27.78 -8.87
N ASP A 121 14.74 28.44 -9.54
CA ASP A 121 13.73 29.29 -8.89
C ASP A 121 12.44 28.52 -8.56
N GLU A 122 12.30 27.28 -9.03
CA GLU A 122 11.14 26.42 -8.73
C GLU A 122 11.50 25.37 -7.67
N ALA A 123 10.65 25.22 -6.66
CA ALA A 123 10.89 24.24 -5.60
C ALA A 123 10.78 22.79 -6.10
N ASP A 124 11.85 22.02 -5.94
CA ASP A 124 11.91 20.58 -6.20
C ASP A 124 11.64 19.79 -4.90
N PRO A 125 11.10 18.56 -4.95
CA PRO A 125 10.96 17.73 -3.75
C PRO A 125 12.26 17.48 -2.98
N LEU A 126 13.42 17.59 -3.62
CA LEU A 126 14.73 17.47 -2.96
C LEU A 126 15.21 18.76 -2.30
N THR A 127 14.60 19.93 -2.58
CA THR A 127 15.01 21.22 -2.00
C THR A 127 15.03 21.22 -0.46
N PRO A 128 14.04 20.64 0.26
CA PRO A 128 14.05 20.60 1.72
C PRO A 128 15.19 19.78 2.34
N PHE A 129 15.82 18.90 1.55
CA PHE A 129 16.86 17.97 1.99
C PHE A 129 18.28 18.46 1.65
N LEU A 130 18.42 19.67 1.09
CA LEU A 130 19.71 20.27 0.76
C LEU A 130 20.53 20.55 2.02
N VAL A 131 21.80 20.14 2.02
CA VAL A 131 22.73 20.31 3.14
C VAL A 131 23.72 21.43 2.82
N ASN A 132 23.64 22.54 3.57
CA ASN A 132 24.56 23.68 3.47
C ASN A 132 24.73 24.26 2.04
N VAL A 133 23.70 24.12 1.21
CA VAL A 133 23.66 24.59 -0.18
C VAL A 133 22.27 25.10 -0.52
N LYS A 134 22.19 26.02 -1.48
CA LYS A 134 20.94 26.57 -2.01
C LYS A 134 20.76 26.15 -3.46
N GLN A 135 19.54 25.79 -3.86
CA GLN A 135 19.24 25.39 -5.24
C GLN A 135 19.58 26.48 -6.27
N GLN A 136 19.48 27.76 -5.87
CA GLN A 136 19.81 28.93 -6.71
C GLN A 136 21.27 28.97 -7.18
N LEU A 137 22.17 28.17 -6.60
CA LEU A 137 23.55 28.02 -7.09
C LEU A 137 23.63 27.24 -8.40
N LEU A 138 22.57 26.54 -8.82
CA LEU A 138 22.50 25.84 -10.11
C LEU A 138 22.26 26.83 -11.26
N GLN A 139 23.15 27.79 -11.49
CA GLN A 139 22.97 28.78 -12.55
C GLN A 139 23.33 28.22 -13.94
N PRO A 140 22.64 28.65 -15.01
CA PRO A 140 22.92 28.20 -16.37
C PRO A 140 24.37 28.49 -16.80
N GLY A 141 25.02 27.51 -17.43
CA GLY A 141 26.38 27.62 -17.97
C GLY A 141 27.49 27.43 -16.94
N GLN A 142 27.17 27.36 -15.64
CA GLN A 142 28.17 27.11 -14.59
C GLN A 142 28.47 25.63 -14.41
N TYR A 143 27.62 24.72 -14.90
CA TYR A 143 27.79 23.28 -14.72
C TYR A 143 27.98 22.89 -13.24
N ASN A 144 27.19 23.51 -12.36
CA ASN A 144 27.14 23.14 -10.96
C ASN A 144 26.26 21.89 -10.79
N ILE A 145 26.64 21.02 -9.86
CA ILE A 145 25.89 19.82 -9.51
C ILE A 145 25.72 19.69 -8.00
N ILE A 146 24.52 19.32 -7.58
CA ILE A 146 24.23 18.89 -6.21
C ILE A 146 23.93 17.39 -6.28
N ILE A 147 24.61 16.58 -5.48
CA ILE A 147 24.50 15.11 -5.49
C ILE A 147 24.02 14.60 -4.13
N GLY A 148 23.39 13.42 -4.09
CA GLY A 148 23.04 12.80 -2.81
C GLY A 148 24.29 12.46 -1.98
N GLU A 149 24.17 12.51 -0.65
CA GLU A 149 25.31 12.30 0.26
C GLU A 149 25.91 10.89 0.15
N GLN A 150 25.08 9.86 -0.03
CA GLN A 150 25.54 8.49 -0.28
C GLN A 150 26.33 8.39 -1.61
N LEU A 151 25.84 9.02 -2.67
CA LEU A 151 26.51 9.07 -3.96
C LEU A 151 27.84 9.85 -3.89
N ALA A 152 27.88 10.96 -3.14
CA ALA A 152 29.11 11.71 -2.88
C ALA A 152 30.15 10.86 -2.14
N GLY A 153 29.71 10.10 -1.14
CA GLY A 153 30.55 9.16 -0.39
C GLY A 153 31.13 8.06 -1.27
N GLN A 154 30.32 7.43 -2.12
CA GLN A 154 30.76 6.41 -3.09
C GLN A 154 31.76 6.97 -4.11
N LEU A 155 31.53 8.20 -4.58
CA LEU A 155 32.40 8.90 -5.52
C LEU A 155 33.67 9.45 -4.85
N GLY A 156 33.69 9.55 -3.52
CA GLY A 156 34.78 10.13 -2.74
C GLY A 156 35.01 11.61 -3.03
N VAL A 157 33.97 12.34 -3.41
CA VAL A 157 34.03 13.76 -3.79
C VAL A 157 33.51 14.66 -2.68
N LYS A 158 34.05 15.87 -2.62
CA LYS A 158 33.63 16.94 -1.70
C LYS A 158 33.18 18.16 -2.48
N ARG A 159 32.59 19.12 -1.77
CA ARG A 159 32.24 20.43 -2.34
C ARG A 159 33.50 21.09 -2.93
N GLY A 160 33.39 21.54 -4.18
CA GLY A 160 34.46 22.13 -4.97
C GLY A 160 35.14 21.16 -5.94
N ASP A 161 34.96 19.84 -5.75
CA ASP A 161 35.63 18.86 -6.60
C ASP A 161 34.98 18.79 -8.00
N PRO A 162 35.78 18.56 -9.05
CA PRO A 162 35.27 18.30 -10.37
C PRO A 162 34.72 16.87 -10.47
N LEU A 163 33.54 16.74 -11.06
CA LEU A 163 32.89 15.47 -11.35
C LEU A 163 32.58 15.38 -12.84
N ARG A 164 33.07 14.33 -13.50
CA ARG A 164 32.78 14.11 -14.91
C ARG A 164 31.42 13.42 -15.03
N VAL A 165 30.51 14.06 -15.76
CA VAL A 165 29.18 13.53 -16.07
C VAL A 165 29.16 13.11 -17.53
N MET A 166 28.82 11.85 -17.78
CA MET A 166 28.76 11.25 -19.11
C MET A 166 27.33 10.79 -19.39
N VAL A 167 26.84 11.02 -20.60
CA VAL A 167 25.53 10.55 -21.05
C VAL A 167 25.75 9.50 -22.12
N PRO A 168 25.55 8.20 -21.83
CA PRO A 168 25.74 7.13 -22.83
C PRO A 168 24.76 7.20 -24.00
N SER A 169 23.52 7.64 -23.74
CA SER A 169 22.47 7.73 -24.76
C SER A 169 22.77 8.82 -25.81
N ALA A 170 23.43 9.90 -25.40
CA ALA A 170 23.88 10.95 -26.30
C ALA A 170 25.33 10.65 -26.74
N SER A 171 25.53 10.25 -27.99
CA SER A 171 26.86 9.94 -28.53
C SER A 171 27.12 10.64 -29.85
N GLN A 172 28.39 10.95 -30.10
CA GLN A 172 28.87 11.48 -31.35
C GLN A 172 29.63 10.40 -32.12
N PHE A 173 29.41 10.34 -33.43
CA PHE A 173 30.14 9.44 -34.30
C PHE A 173 31.50 10.07 -34.63
N THR A 174 32.56 9.33 -34.32
CA THR A 174 33.93 9.67 -34.71
C THR A 174 34.50 8.54 -35.58
N PRO A 175 35.57 8.79 -36.35
CA PRO A 175 36.24 7.72 -37.11
C PRO A 175 36.70 6.53 -36.25
N MET A 176 36.81 6.72 -34.93
CA MET A 176 37.22 5.70 -33.95
C MET A 176 36.04 5.05 -33.20
N GLY A 177 34.80 5.33 -33.60
CA GLY A 177 33.58 4.78 -33.00
C GLY A 177 32.69 5.82 -32.30
N ARG A 178 31.67 5.33 -31.59
CA ARG A 178 30.72 6.17 -30.83
C ARG A 178 31.35 6.61 -29.52
N ILE A 179 31.56 7.91 -29.35
CA ILE A 179 32.05 8.49 -28.10
C ILE A 179 30.86 9.11 -27.36
N PRO A 180 30.60 8.75 -26.08
CA PRO A 180 29.54 9.34 -25.30
C PRO A 180 29.85 10.81 -24.99
N ILE A 181 28.81 11.63 -24.92
CA ILE A 181 28.93 13.04 -24.58
C ILE A 181 29.22 13.16 -23.09
N GLN A 182 30.18 14.01 -22.76
CA GLN A 182 30.63 14.19 -21.39
C GLN A 182 31.00 15.64 -21.09
N ARG A 183 30.87 16.04 -19.83
CA ARG A 183 31.23 17.38 -19.34
C ARG A 183 31.68 17.29 -17.89
N LEU A 184 32.57 18.20 -17.49
CA LEU A 184 32.95 18.39 -16.10
C LEU A 184 31.95 19.32 -15.43
N PHE A 185 31.43 18.87 -14.30
CA PHE A 185 30.60 19.64 -13.38
C PHE A 185 31.36 19.89 -12.08
N THR A 186 31.01 20.93 -11.34
CA THR A 186 31.58 21.22 -10.02
C THR A 186 30.57 20.90 -8.94
N VAL A 187 30.95 20.07 -7.97
CA VAL A 187 30.08 19.71 -6.84
C VAL A 187 29.91 20.94 -5.93
N VAL A 188 28.72 21.53 -5.89
CA VAL A 188 28.47 22.73 -5.07
C VAL A 188 27.82 22.42 -3.72
N GLY A 189 27.30 21.21 -3.54
CA GLY A 189 26.74 20.74 -2.28
C GLY A 189 26.13 19.34 -2.41
N THR A 190 25.50 18.90 -1.32
CA THR A 190 24.83 17.60 -1.24
C THR A 190 23.40 17.73 -0.72
N PHE A 191 22.62 16.66 -0.87
CA PHE A 191 21.34 16.49 -0.18
C PHE A 191 21.31 15.16 0.58
N HIS A 192 20.48 15.10 1.62
CA HIS A 192 20.29 13.90 2.42
C HIS A 192 18.81 13.69 2.74
N ALA A 193 18.16 12.80 1.99
CA ALA A 193 16.74 12.51 2.09
C ALA A 193 16.45 11.20 2.85
N ASN A 194 17.48 10.50 3.35
CA ASN A 194 17.34 9.19 4.01
C ASN A 194 16.58 8.17 3.15
N SER A 195 16.80 8.22 1.84
CA SER A 195 16.11 7.40 0.86
C SER A 195 17.07 6.94 -0.23
N GLU A 196 16.68 5.94 -1.02
CA GLU A 196 17.41 5.40 -2.16
C GLU A 196 17.85 6.49 -3.18
N VAL A 197 17.14 7.62 -3.21
CA VAL A 197 17.49 8.77 -4.06
C VAL A 197 18.85 9.37 -3.72
N ASP A 198 19.33 9.25 -2.47
CA ASP A 198 20.65 9.74 -2.02
C ASP A 198 21.80 9.02 -2.74
N GLY A 199 21.57 7.79 -3.19
CA GLY A 199 22.56 6.98 -3.90
C GLY A 199 22.52 7.13 -5.41
N THR A 200 21.49 7.77 -5.98
CA THR A 200 21.22 7.68 -7.42
C THR A 200 20.88 9.00 -8.09
N GLN A 201 20.31 9.99 -7.39
CA GLN A 201 19.84 11.23 -7.99
C GLN A 201 20.81 12.39 -7.80
N MET A 202 20.74 13.35 -8.72
CA MET A 202 21.50 14.58 -8.67
C MET A 202 20.72 15.73 -9.32
N LEU A 203 20.90 16.93 -8.79
CA LEU A 203 20.29 18.15 -9.31
C LEU A 203 21.34 18.96 -10.08
N VAL A 204 20.96 19.41 -11.27
CA VAL A 204 21.74 20.33 -12.10
C VAL A 204 20.83 21.42 -12.67
N ASN A 205 21.40 22.46 -13.26
CA ASN A 205 20.61 23.41 -14.02
C ASN A 205 19.98 22.73 -15.24
N GLN A 206 18.69 22.99 -15.47
CA GLN A 206 17.93 22.46 -16.59
C GLN A 206 18.56 22.75 -17.97
N GLN A 207 19.09 23.95 -18.20
CA GLN A 207 19.71 24.32 -19.47
C GLN A 207 21.03 23.57 -19.68
N ASP A 208 21.82 23.39 -18.62
CA ASP A 208 23.08 22.64 -18.68
C ASP A 208 22.83 21.16 -18.94
N ALA A 209 21.82 20.57 -18.31
CA ALA A 209 21.35 19.23 -18.61
C ALA A 209 20.92 19.09 -20.08
N SER A 210 20.15 20.05 -20.59
CA SER A 210 19.61 20.01 -21.96
C SER A 210 20.73 20.12 -23.00
N ARG A 211 21.75 20.94 -22.72
CA ARG A 211 22.98 21.03 -23.54
C ARG A 211 23.76 19.72 -23.52
N LEU A 212 23.89 19.08 -22.35
CA LEU A 212 24.60 17.80 -22.21
C LEU A 212 23.89 16.68 -22.99
N LEU A 213 22.55 16.67 -22.96
CA LEU A 213 21.70 15.73 -23.71
C LEU A 213 21.56 16.08 -25.21
N ARG A 214 22.15 17.20 -25.66
CA ARG A 214 22.07 17.72 -27.05
C ARG A 214 20.66 18.01 -27.55
N TYR A 215 19.78 18.46 -26.66
CA TYR A 215 18.49 18.95 -27.10
C TYR A 215 18.63 20.30 -27.82
N PRO A 216 17.70 20.62 -28.76
CA PRO A 216 17.62 21.96 -29.32
C PRO A 216 17.51 23.03 -28.23
N ALA A 217 17.98 24.24 -28.50
CA ALA A 217 17.95 25.31 -27.51
C ALA A 217 16.51 25.62 -27.07
N GLY A 218 16.27 25.60 -25.75
CA GLY A 218 14.94 25.78 -25.16
C GLY A 218 14.12 24.50 -25.02
N ASN A 219 14.54 23.39 -25.62
CA ASN A 219 13.87 22.09 -25.43
C ASN A 219 14.24 21.46 -24.08
N ILE A 220 13.31 20.66 -23.58
CA ILE A 220 13.37 19.96 -22.29
C ILE A 220 13.04 18.49 -22.52
N THR A 221 13.36 17.59 -21.58
CA THR A 221 12.92 16.19 -21.73
C THR A 221 11.40 16.12 -21.71
N GLY A 222 10.74 16.78 -20.76
CA GLY A 222 9.29 16.77 -20.68
C GLY A 222 8.70 17.62 -19.56
N TRP A 223 7.38 17.62 -19.48
CA TRP A 223 6.64 18.20 -18.37
C TRP A 223 6.50 17.15 -17.26
N ARG A 224 7.18 17.36 -16.13
CA ARG A 224 7.04 16.54 -14.92
C ARG A 224 5.67 16.81 -14.31
N LEU A 225 4.92 15.73 -14.09
CA LEU A 225 3.63 15.77 -13.43
C LEU A 225 3.78 15.34 -11.98
N PHE A 226 3.27 16.17 -11.09
CA PHE A 226 3.07 15.80 -9.69
C PHE A 226 1.66 15.25 -9.58
N LEU A 227 1.55 13.99 -9.17
CA LEU A 227 0.29 13.27 -9.08
C LEU A 227 -0.20 13.33 -7.64
N GLN A 228 -1.52 13.43 -7.45
CA GLN A 228 -2.12 13.32 -6.11
C GLN A 228 -2.02 11.89 -5.55
N GLN A 229 -2.11 10.89 -6.44
CA GLN A 229 -2.04 9.46 -6.11
C GLN A 229 -1.11 8.77 -7.11
N PRO A 230 0.22 8.79 -6.88
CA PRO A 230 1.21 8.17 -7.77
C PRO A 230 0.93 6.70 -8.12
N LEU A 231 0.37 5.94 -7.18
CA LEU A 231 0.06 4.51 -7.36
C LEU A 231 -1.13 4.23 -8.30
N THR A 232 -1.95 5.23 -8.64
CA THR A 232 -3.05 5.07 -9.60
C THR A 232 -2.65 5.42 -11.03
N VAL A 233 -1.35 5.46 -11.32
CA VAL A 233 -0.85 5.88 -12.64
C VAL A 233 -1.37 5.01 -13.79
N ASP A 234 -1.72 3.74 -13.54
CA ASP A 234 -2.30 2.82 -14.52
C ASP A 234 -3.57 3.36 -15.19
N THR A 235 -4.41 4.09 -14.44
CA THR A 235 -5.63 4.72 -14.95
C THR A 235 -5.33 6.11 -15.50
N LEU A 236 -4.43 6.85 -14.86
CA LEU A 236 -4.06 8.21 -15.28
C LEU A 236 -3.36 8.24 -16.64
N SER A 237 -2.54 7.23 -16.95
CA SER A 237 -1.80 7.14 -18.21
C SER A 237 -2.68 6.83 -19.43
N GLN A 238 -3.96 6.43 -19.24
CA GLN A 238 -4.90 6.11 -20.32
C GLN A 238 -5.64 7.35 -20.85
N GLN A 239 -5.42 8.52 -20.24
CA GLN A 239 -6.06 9.76 -20.65
C GLN A 239 -5.58 10.21 -22.04
N LYS A 240 -6.43 10.97 -22.74
CA LYS A 240 -6.09 11.53 -24.04
C LYS A 240 -4.99 12.58 -23.90
N LEU A 241 -3.83 12.31 -24.48
CA LEU A 241 -2.68 13.21 -24.47
C LEU A 241 -2.71 14.20 -25.64
N PRO A 242 -2.02 15.35 -25.53
CA PRO A 242 -1.73 16.22 -26.66
C PRO A 242 -1.07 15.44 -27.82
N GLN A 243 -1.37 15.83 -29.07
CA GLN A 243 -0.78 15.17 -30.24
C GLN A 243 0.76 15.27 -30.21
N GLY A 244 1.43 14.16 -30.56
CA GLY A 244 2.89 14.10 -30.57
C GLY A 244 3.54 13.95 -29.19
N THR A 245 2.76 13.63 -28.15
CA THR A 245 3.27 13.38 -26.80
C THR A 245 3.08 11.93 -26.37
N GLU A 246 3.94 11.49 -25.46
CA GLU A 246 3.94 10.18 -24.81
C GLU A 246 4.02 10.34 -23.29
N TRP A 247 3.40 9.41 -22.58
CA TRP A 247 3.44 9.33 -21.13
C TRP A 247 4.55 8.37 -20.70
N LYS A 248 5.48 8.85 -19.87
CA LYS A 248 6.45 8.03 -19.14
C LYS A 248 6.23 8.20 -17.65
N ASP A 249 6.44 7.15 -16.88
CA ASP A 249 6.25 7.21 -15.44
C ASP A 249 7.20 6.31 -14.67
N TRP A 250 7.11 6.40 -13.35
CA TRP A 250 7.92 5.66 -12.41
C TRP A 250 7.85 4.14 -12.62
N ARG A 251 6.81 3.57 -13.25
CA ARG A 251 6.68 2.12 -13.47
C ARG A 251 7.79 1.58 -14.38
N GLU A 252 8.34 2.39 -15.28
CA GLU A 252 9.48 1.96 -16.12
C GLU A 252 10.71 1.58 -15.29
N ARG A 253 10.88 2.17 -14.10
CA ARG A 253 12.05 1.96 -13.24
C ARG A 253 11.72 1.16 -11.98
N LYS A 254 10.53 1.35 -11.43
CA LYS A 254 10.11 0.84 -10.11
C LYS A 254 8.79 0.04 -10.16
N GLY A 255 8.27 -0.24 -11.36
CA GLY A 255 7.03 -1.00 -11.55
C GLY A 255 7.09 -2.39 -10.93
N GLU A 256 8.18 -3.13 -11.18
CA GLU A 256 8.38 -4.49 -10.63
C GLU A 256 8.42 -4.50 -9.10
N LEU A 257 9.03 -3.48 -8.48
CA LEU A 257 9.10 -3.34 -7.03
C LEU A 257 7.69 -3.19 -6.43
N PHE A 258 6.89 -2.24 -6.91
CA PHE A 258 5.54 -2.02 -6.39
C PHE A 258 4.59 -3.16 -6.74
N GLN A 259 4.79 -3.83 -7.87
CA GLN A 259 4.05 -5.05 -8.21
C GLN A 259 4.36 -6.18 -7.23
N ALA A 260 5.63 -6.38 -6.87
CA ALA A 260 6.02 -7.37 -5.87
C ALA A 260 5.39 -7.07 -4.50
N VAL A 261 5.41 -5.80 -4.05
CA VAL A 261 4.75 -5.39 -2.80
C VAL A 261 3.24 -5.66 -2.83
N ARG A 262 2.58 -5.33 -3.94
CA ARG A 262 1.14 -5.61 -4.11
C ARG A 262 0.85 -7.11 -4.14
N MET A 263 1.68 -7.90 -4.81
CA MET A 263 1.56 -9.36 -4.85
C MET A 263 1.72 -9.97 -3.46
N GLU A 264 2.71 -9.52 -2.69
CA GLU A 264 2.96 -9.95 -1.31
C GLU A 264 1.76 -9.63 -0.40
N LYS A 265 1.25 -8.40 -0.48
CA LYS A 265 0.06 -7.96 0.27
C LYS A 265 -1.17 -8.82 -0.06
N ASN A 266 -1.39 -9.14 -1.34
CA ASN A 266 -2.49 -10.00 -1.76
C ASN A 266 -2.31 -11.45 -1.28
N MET A 267 -1.08 -11.98 -1.31
CA MET A 267 -0.77 -13.33 -0.84
C MET A 267 -0.97 -13.45 0.68
N MET A 268 -0.45 -12.51 1.47
CA MET A 268 -0.70 -12.46 2.91
C MET A 268 -2.20 -12.31 3.21
N GLY A 269 -2.90 -11.45 2.48
CA GLY A 269 -4.36 -11.31 2.59
C GLY A 269 -5.08 -12.63 2.33
N LEU A 270 -4.68 -13.38 1.30
CA LEU A 270 -5.24 -14.70 0.99
C LEU A 270 -4.97 -15.71 2.11
N LEU A 271 -3.72 -15.83 2.59
CA LEU A 271 -3.35 -16.73 3.67
C LEU A 271 -4.13 -16.43 4.96
N LEU A 272 -4.26 -15.15 5.32
CA LEU A 272 -5.02 -14.73 6.50
C LEU A 272 -6.54 -14.92 6.31
N SER A 273 -7.06 -14.73 5.10
CA SER A 273 -8.46 -15.04 4.79
C SER A 273 -8.77 -16.54 4.95
N LEU A 274 -7.81 -17.42 4.67
CA LEU A 274 -7.95 -18.85 4.91
C LEU A 274 -8.07 -19.17 6.40
N ILE A 275 -7.38 -18.43 7.27
CA ILE A 275 -7.55 -18.56 8.74
C ILE A 275 -8.99 -18.21 9.15
N VAL A 276 -9.56 -17.15 8.57
CA VAL A 276 -10.97 -16.79 8.80
C VAL A 276 -11.91 -17.88 8.26
N ALA A 277 -11.61 -18.47 7.10
CA ALA A 277 -12.39 -19.58 6.56
C ALA A 277 -12.34 -20.83 7.48
N VAL A 278 -11.17 -21.17 8.01
CA VAL A 278 -11.01 -22.25 9.01
C VAL A 278 -11.82 -21.96 10.28
N ALA A 279 -11.81 -20.71 10.76
CA ALA A 279 -12.67 -20.29 11.88
C ALA A 279 -14.16 -20.43 11.53
N ALA A 280 -14.56 -20.12 10.30
CA ALA A 280 -15.92 -20.26 9.82
C ALA A 280 -16.37 -21.73 9.75
N PHE A 281 -15.49 -22.65 9.33
CA PHE A 281 -15.75 -24.09 9.42
C PHE A 281 -15.90 -24.58 10.85
N ASN A 282 -15.13 -24.02 11.78
CA ASN A 282 -15.29 -24.33 13.20
C ASN A 282 -16.69 -23.95 13.72
N ILE A 283 -17.29 -22.85 13.23
CA ILE A 283 -18.68 -22.49 13.56
C ILE A 283 -19.64 -23.57 13.06
N ILE A 284 -19.48 -24.02 11.81
CA ILE A 284 -20.36 -25.03 11.20
C ILE A 284 -20.36 -26.31 12.04
N THR A 285 -19.17 -26.84 12.36
CA THR A 285 -19.06 -28.08 13.10
C THR A 285 -19.54 -27.93 14.53
N SER A 286 -19.21 -26.83 15.20
CA SER A 286 -19.55 -26.63 16.60
C SER A 286 -21.04 -26.34 16.82
N LEU A 287 -21.67 -25.53 15.97
CA LEU A 287 -23.14 -25.35 15.99
C LEU A 287 -23.86 -26.63 15.59
N GLY A 288 -23.34 -27.39 14.62
CA GLY A 288 -23.94 -28.68 14.25
C GLY A 288 -23.97 -29.66 15.43
N LEU A 289 -22.88 -29.74 16.19
CA LEU A 289 -22.78 -30.58 17.39
C LEU A 289 -23.74 -30.11 18.50
N LEU A 290 -23.84 -28.79 18.72
CA LEU A 290 -24.79 -28.20 19.66
C LEU A 290 -26.24 -28.54 19.30
N VAL A 291 -26.60 -28.45 18.02
CA VAL A 291 -27.94 -28.81 17.53
C VAL A 291 -28.25 -30.27 17.82
N MET A 292 -27.28 -31.18 17.70
CA MET A 292 -27.47 -32.59 18.03
C MET A 292 -27.68 -32.82 19.53
N GLU A 293 -26.93 -32.12 20.39
CA GLU A 293 -27.11 -32.20 21.85
C GLU A 293 -28.47 -31.63 22.30
N LYS A 294 -29.01 -30.64 21.58
CA LYS A 294 -30.24 -29.92 21.92
C LYS A 294 -31.48 -30.39 21.15
N GLN A 295 -31.46 -31.58 20.55
CA GLN A 295 -32.59 -32.09 19.77
C GLN A 295 -33.89 -32.20 20.57
N GLY A 296 -33.83 -32.66 21.84
CA GLY A 296 -34.99 -32.73 22.73
C GLY A 296 -35.61 -31.36 22.99
N GLU A 297 -34.79 -30.35 23.32
CA GLU A 297 -35.25 -28.97 23.52
C GLU A 297 -35.90 -28.38 22.26
N VAL A 298 -35.33 -28.65 21.08
CA VAL A 298 -35.90 -28.23 19.79
C VAL A 298 -37.26 -28.89 19.54
N ALA A 299 -37.39 -30.19 19.83
CA ALA A 299 -38.64 -30.92 19.69
C ALA A 299 -39.74 -30.37 20.61
N ILE A 300 -39.40 -30.06 21.86
CA ILE A 300 -40.33 -29.43 22.82
C ILE A 300 -40.81 -28.06 22.31
N LEU A 301 -39.91 -27.25 21.75
CA LEU A 301 -40.30 -25.96 21.16
C LEU A 301 -41.21 -26.14 19.93
N GLN A 302 -40.98 -27.16 19.11
CA GLN A 302 -41.85 -27.49 17.98
C GLN A 302 -43.24 -27.94 18.42
N THR A 303 -43.34 -28.78 19.45
CA THR A 303 -44.66 -29.24 19.97
C THR A 303 -45.43 -28.12 20.66
N GLN A 304 -44.74 -27.11 21.20
CA GLN A 304 -45.35 -25.88 21.71
C GLN A 304 -45.77 -24.88 20.59
N GLY A 305 -45.49 -25.19 19.32
CA GLY A 305 -45.98 -24.42 18.17
C GLY A 305 -44.95 -23.57 17.45
N LEU A 306 -43.64 -23.67 17.76
CA LEU A 306 -42.62 -22.98 16.95
C LEU A 306 -42.49 -23.62 15.56
N THR A 307 -42.57 -22.78 14.54
CA THR A 307 -42.35 -23.19 13.14
C THR A 307 -40.88 -23.49 12.86
N ARG A 308 -40.61 -24.32 11.84
CA ARG A 308 -39.25 -24.61 11.35
C ARG A 308 -38.43 -23.35 11.06
N ARG A 309 -39.07 -22.30 10.51
CA ARG A 309 -38.41 -21.00 10.23
C ARG A 309 -38.01 -20.25 11.50
N GLN A 310 -38.83 -20.31 12.55
CA GLN A 310 -38.52 -19.69 13.84
C GLN A 310 -37.36 -20.42 14.53
N ILE A 311 -37.29 -21.75 14.44
CA ILE A 311 -36.19 -22.55 14.98
C ILE A 311 -34.89 -22.26 14.23
N MET A 312 -34.94 -22.24 12.89
CA MET A 312 -33.79 -21.82 12.09
C MET A 312 -33.31 -20.43 12.51
N SER A 313 -34.23 -19.49 12.74
CA SER A 313 -33.91 -18.13 13.17
C SER A 313 -33.24 -18.08 14.55
N VAL A 314 -33.63 -18.96 15.49
CA VAL A 314 -32.99 -19.06 16.82
C VAL A 314 -31.50 -19.41 16.70
N PHE A 315 -31.18 -20.47 15.94
CA PHE A 315 -29.80 -20.91 15.76
C PHE A 315 -28.98 -19.96 14.88
N MET A 316 -29.60 -19.32 13.88
CA MET A 316 -28.95 -18.27 13.10
C MET A 316 -28.59 -17.07 13.98
N VAL A 317 -29.50 -16.60 14.85
CA VAL A 317 -29.21 -15.49 15.77
C VAL A 317 -28.08 -15.87 16.72
N GLN A 318 -28.07 -17.09 17.25
CA GLN A 318 -27.00 -17.55 18.14
C GLN A 318 -25.64 -17.53 17.44
N GLY A 319 -25.54 -18.14 16.26
CA GLY A 319 -24.30 -18.19 15.50
C GLY A 319 -23.86 -16.82 14.98
N ALA A 320 -24.80 -16.00 14.48
CA ALA A 320 -24.54 -14.64 14.03
C ALA A 320 -24.06 -13.76 15.19
N SER A 321 -24.59 -13.94 16.40
CA SER A 321 -24.14 -13.19 17.58
C SER A 321 -22.67 -13.51 17.90
N ALA A 322 -22.28 -14.78 17.87
CA ALA A 322 -20.87 -15.17 18.06
C ALA A 322 -19.97 -14.58 16.95
N GLY A 323 -20.45 -14.59 15.70
CA GLY A 323 -19.79 -13.97 14.56
C GLY A 323 -19.57 -12.47 14.68
N ILE A 324 -20.63 -11.75 15.02
CA ILE A 324 -20.62 -10.30 15.17
C ILE A 324 -19.73 -9.89 16.34
N ILE A 325 -19.88 -10.55 17.51
CA ILE A 325 -19.06 -10.27 18.69
C ILE A 325 -17.60 -10.57 18.38
N GLY A 326 -17.30 -11.74 17.80
CA GLY A 326 -15.93 -12.12 17.44
C GLY A 326 -15.31 -11.17 16.42
N SER A 327 -16.06 -10.77 15.39
CA SER A 327 -15.59 -9.80 14.41
C SER A 327 -15.37 -8.42 15.01
N LEU A 328 -16.29 -7.92 15.85
CA LEU A 328 -16.13 -6.60 16.48
C LEU A 328 -14.95 -6.58 17.45
N LEU A 329 -14.80 -7.61 18.28
CA LEU A 329 -13.66 -7.75 19.18
C LEU A 329 -12.36 -7.90 18.38
N GLY A 330 -12.35 -8.72 17.33
CA GLY A 330 -11.19 -8.92 16.47
C GLY A 330 -10.76 -7.63 15.77
N THR A 331 -11.73 -6.88 15.22
CA THR A 331 -11.47 -5.57 14.62
C THR A 331 -10.96 -4.57 15.64
N LEU A 332 -11.60 -4.45 16.80
CA LEU A 332 -11.18 -3.54 17.86
C LEU A 332 -9.76 -3.85 18.33
N LEU A 333 -9.50 -5.11 18.68
CA LEU A 333 -8.18 -5.57 19.12
C LEU A 333 -7.14 -5.43 18.01
N GLY A 334 -7.50 -5.71 16.75
CA GLY A 334 -6.59 -5.56 15.62
C GLY A 334 -6.20 -4.10 15.37
N VAL A 335 -7.15 -3.17 15.43
CA VAL A 335 -6.87 -1.73 15.31
C VAL A 335 -6.04 -1.23 16.50
N LEU A 336 -6.39 -1.63 17.72
CA LEU A 336 -5.62 -1.28 18.92
C LEU A 336 -4.19 -1.81 18.86
N LEU A 337 -4.02 -3.07 18.44
CA LEU A 337 -2.72 -3.72 18.30
C LEU A 337 -1.89 -3.04 17.21
N ALA A 338 -2.46 -2.81 16.02
CA ALA A 338 -1.78 -2.15 14.92
C ALA A 338 -1.34 -0.72 15.29
N SER A 339 -2.22 0.07 15.90
CA SER A 339 -1.91 1.45 16.30
C SER A 339 -0.87 1.55 17.43
N ASN A 340 -0.75 0.53 18.28
CA ASN A 340 0.21 0.49 19.38
C ASN A 340 1.43 -0.41 19.11
N LEU A 341 1.58 -0.93 17.89
CA LEU A 341 2.60 -1.93 17.57
C LEU A 341 4.01 -1.41 17.86
N ASN A 342 4.29 -0.16 17.49
CA ASN A 342 5.57 0.51 17.77
C ASN A 342 5.86 0.71 19.27
N ASN A 343 4.82 0.84 20.11
CA ASN A 343 4.98 0.94 21.56
C ASN A 343 5.22 -0.42 22.22
N LEU A 344 4.76 -1.51 21.59
CA LEU A 344 4.86 -2.88 22.10
C LEU A 344 6.17 -3.57 21.70
N MET A 345 6.78 -3.19 20.56
CA MET A 345 8.03 -3.78 20.07
C MET A 345 9.18 -3.78 21.10
N PRO A 346 9.48 -2.67 21.81
CA PRO A 346 10.54 -2.66 22.82
C PRO A 346 10.28 -3.62 23.97
N ILE A 347 9.00 -3.80 24.35
CA ILE A 347 8.57 -4.64 25.47
C ILE A 347 8.71 -6.13 25.12
N LEU A 348 8.50 -6.48 23.85
CA LEU A 348 8.60 -7.85 23.34
C LEU A 348 10.04 -8.28 23.04
N GLY A 349 11.05 -7.44 23.32
CA GLY A 349 12.45 -7.71 23.00
C GLY A 349 12.76 -7.70 21.50
N ALA A 350 11.82 -7.26 20.67
CA ALA A 350 11.96 -7.11 19.22
C ALA A 350 12.51 -5.71 18.88
N LEU A 351 13.57 -5.28 19.58
CA LEU A 351 14.26 -4.03 19.32
C LEU A 351 15.02 -4.15 18.00
N ILE A 352 14.45 -3.59 16.94
CA ILE A 352 15.24 -3.16 15.80
C ILE A 352 15.72 -1.76 16.17
N ASP A 353 17.01 -1.63 16.49
CA ASP A 353 17.63 -0.38 16.95
C ASP A 353 17.21 0.80 16.04
N GLY A 354 16.40 1.71 16.57
CA GLY A 354 15.97 2.94 15.89
C GLY A 354 14.95 2.79 14.75
N ALA A 355 14.44 1.59 14.42
CA ALA A 355 13.50 1.41 13.32
C ALA A 355 12.05 1.28 13.82
N SER A 356 11.22 2.28 13.53
CA SER A 356 9.76 2.18 13.70
C SER A 356 9.14 1.39 12.57
N LEU A 357 8.24 0.45 12.86
CA LEU A 357 7.48 -0.21 11.81
C LEU A 357 6.44 0.78 11.25
N PRO A 358 6.38 0.94 9.91
CA PRO A 358 5.38 1.77 9.30
C PRO A 358 4.03 1.03 9.38
N VAL A 359 3.04 1.66 10.03
CA VAL A 359 1.69 1.10 10.16
C VAL A 359 0.68 2.15 9.69
N ALA A 360 -0.17 1.76 8.75
CA ALA A 360 -1.26 2.60 8.26
C ALA A 360 -2.58 1.84 8.34
N VAL A 361 -3.42 2.21 9.31
CA VAL A 361 -4.77 1.66 9.45
C VAL A 361 -5.69 2.38 8.48
N ASP A 362 -6.20 1.66 7.47
CA ASP A 362 -7.21 2.17 6.54
C ASP A 362 -8.62 1.83 7.06
N PRO A 363 -9.42 2.83 7.49
CA PRO A 363 -10.77 2.59 8.01
C PRO A 363 -11.68 1.86 7.03
N LEU A 364 -11.54 2.12 5.72
CA LEU A 364 -12.37 1.48 4.71
C LEU A 364 -12.04 -0.02 4.62
N GLN A 365 -10.75 -0.35 4.54
CA GLN A 365 -10.30 -1.74 4.50
C GLN A 365 -10.68 -2.50 5.78
N VAL A 366 -10.53 -1.88 6.95
CA VAL A 366 -10.94 -2.47 8.24
C VAL A 366 -12.44 -2.74 8.28
N THR A 367 -13.25 -1.80 7.77
CA THR A 367 -14.70 -1.97 7.69
C THR A 367 -15.07 -3.11 6.75
N ILE A 368 -14.42 -3.20 5.58
CA ILE A 368 -14.62 -4.30 4.63
C ILE A 368 -14.30 -5.65 5.27
N ILE A 369 -13.18 -5.76 6.00
CA ILE A 369 -12.80 -6.98 6.73
C ILE A 369 -13.88 -7.36 7.75
N ALA A 370 -14.32 -6.40 8.57
CA ALA A 370 -15.34 -6.65 9.59
C ALA A 370 -16.65 -7.15 8.96
N VAL A 371 -17.13 -6.47 7.93
CA VAL A 371 -18.37 -6.85 7.22
C VAL A 371 -18.22 -8.21 6.54
N ALA A 372 -17.08 -8.48 5.90
CA ALA A 372 -16.82 -9.76 5.26
C ALA A 372 -16.77 -10.91 6.28
N ALA A 373 -16.11 -10.72 7.42
CA ALA A 373 -16.05 -11.72 8.49
C ALA A 373 -17.44 -11.99 9.09
N MET A 374 -18.25 -10.96 9.32
CA MET A 374 -19.64 -11.10 9.74
C MET A 374 -20.48 -11.85 8.70
N ALA A 375 -20.32 -11.53 7.42
CA ALA A 375 -21.03 -12.20 6.33
C ALA A 375 -20.65 -13.68 6.24
N VAL A 376 -19.36 -14.01 6.29
CA VAL A 376 -18.86 -15.39 6.29
C VAL A 376 -19.39 -16.14 7.51
N SER A 377 -19.36 -15.53 8.70
CA SER A 377 -19.92 -16.15 9.90
C SER A 377 -21.42 -16.42 9.75
N LEU A 378 -22.20 -15.45 9.29
CA LEU A 378 -23.63 -15.63 9.04
C LEU A 378 -23.90 -16.76 8.04
N LEU A 379 -23.14 -16.81 6.93
CA LEU A 379 -23.25 -17.87 5.93
C LEU A 379 -22.95 -19.25 6.53
N SER A 380 -21.93 -19.35 7.37
CA SER A 380 -21.60 -20.59 8.09
C SER A 380 -22.71 -21.07 9.03
N THR A 381 -23.58 -20.19 9.51
CA THR A 381 -24.69 -20.59 10.40
C THR A 381 -25.90 -21.15 9.67
N LEU A 382 -26.03 -20.92 8.36
CA LEU A 382 -27.20 -21.33 7.58
C LEU A 382 -27.38 -22.85 7.58
N TYR A 383 -26.31 -23.60 7.29
CA TYR A 383 -26.39 -25.06 7.19
C TYR A 383 -26.77 -25.73 8.52
N PRO A 384 -26.09 -25.46 9.66
CA PRO A 384 -26.49 -26.00 10.95
C PRO A 384 -27.92 -25.61 11.36
N SER A 385 -28.32 -24.36 11.11
CA SER A 385 -29.65 -23.87 11.48
C SER A 385 -30.77 -24.53 10.70
N TRP A 386 -30.54 -24.78 9.40
CA TRP A 386 -31.48 -25.54 8.58
C TRP A 386 -31.61 -26.99 9.06
N ARG A 387 -30.48 -27.63 9.40
CA ARG A 387 -30.46 -28.99 9.96
C ARG A 387 -31.20 -29.08 11.29
N ALA A 388 -31.08 -28.05 12.14
CA ALA A 388 -31.83 -27.96 13.41
C ALA A 388 -33.34 -27.89 13.19
N ALA A 389 -33.78 -27.11 12.21
CA ALA A 389 -35.18 -26.98 11.88
C ALA A 389 -35.80 -28.24 11.26
N ALA A 390 -34.97 -29.16 10.76
CA ALA A 390 -35.39 -30.42 10.16
C ALA A 390 -35.60 -31.57 11.17
N VAL A 391 -35.30 -31.36 12.46
CA VAL A 391 -35.55 -32.35 13.53
C VAL A 391 -37.04 -32.69 13.59
N GLN A 392 -37.36 -33.99 13.67
CA GLN A 392 -38.72 -34.49 13.84
C GLN A 392 -39.04 -34.65 15.33
N PRO A 393 -40.11 -33.99 15.85
CA PRO A 393 -40.40 -34.04 17.28
C PRO A 393 -40.64 -35.46 17.80
N ALA A 394 -41.32 -36.28 17.00
CA ALA A 394 -41.67 -37.65 17.35
C ALA A 394 -40.47 -38.58 17.43
N GLU A 395 -39.42 -38.34 16.63
CA GLU A 395 -38.18 -39.14 16.69
C GLU A 395 -37.29 -38.67 17.85
N ALA A 396 -37.16 -37.35 18.03
CA ALA A 396 -36.31 -36.78 19.07
C ALA A 396 -36.80 -37.10 20.49
N LEU A 397 -38.13 -37.12 20.72
CA LEU A 397 -38.73 -37.43 22.02
C LEU A 397 -38.91 -38.95 22.27
N ARG A 398 -38.59 -39.81 21.30
CA ARG A 398 -38.71 -41.27 21.48
C ARG A 398 -37.54 -41.88 22.25
N TYR A 399 -36.42 -41.16 22.31
CA TYR A 399 -35.15 -41.61 22.87
C TYR A 399 -34.72 -40.83 24.12
N GLU A 400 -35.55 -39.90 24.60
CA GLU A 400 -35.55 -39.42 25.99
C GLU A 400 -36.51 -40.27 26.83
#